data_AF-A0A5C1QDS9-F1
#
_entry.id   AF-A0A5C1QDS9-F1
#
_cell.length_a   1.000
_cell.length_b   1.000
_cell.length_c   1.000
_cell.angle_alpha   90.00
_cell.angle_beta   90.00
_cell.angle_gamma   90.00
#
_symmetry.space_group_name_H-M   'P 1'
#
loop_
_entity.id
_entity.type
_entity.pdbx_description
1 polymer ?
#
loop_
_entity_poly.entity_id
_entity_poly.type
_entity_poly.pdbx_seq_one_letter_code
_entity_poly.pdbx_strand_id
1 'polypeptide(L)'
;MKFLNICLLFFVLLNTAYTDETEDWRLVDKKIVYSSDNSNYINLSANSQWVKIGSMNEPFVEDFPPPAEGYVRKWRIFSKYSDSDPSIKTSFQIKFMTSTFKRPTFTFTRPLGFNGDLEGFSDWFQFEDGSKSRIYDGDAAIYARIISPPTTINKGKIYRIELQAWDKLSEEAKIKSASGRALPSVDISNKLKSDNAIKTVEQANDFALQVMATIFNKDEKEFTELISDKCYSLEYGTVYYKDNFPLYENLKEITKDTYITMASYKDNYKPQLISYDEYIELFPHWIDKNREWRPSKNDFLFLGNMMKKSGERVLKTQMAVFMIGFDNGKWQIKAIPE
;
A
#
# COMPACT_ATOMS: atom_id res chain seq x y z
N MET A 1 -37.24 35.59 -16.36
CA MET A 1 -36.45 35.02 -15.23
C MET A 1 -36.98 33.64 -14.81
N LYS A 2 -36.81 32.60 -15.63
CA LYS A 2 -37.15 31.21 -15.30
C LYS A 2 -36.15 30.16 -15.82
N PHE A 3 -35.00 30.59 -16.33
CA PHE A 3 -33.99 29.69 -16.92
C PHE A 3 -32.71 29.52 -16.07
N LEU A 4 -32.58 30.22 -14.94
CA LEU A 4 -31.36 30.18 -14.12
C LEU A 4 -31.37 29.10 -13.03
N ASN A 5 -32.53 28.53 -12.68
CA ASN A 5 -32.65 27.54 -11.60
C ASN A 5 -32.53 26.07 -12.04
N ILE A 6 -32.50 25.78 -13.34
CA ILE A 6 -32.42 24.39 -13.84
C ILE A 6 -30.95 23.92 -13.95
N CYS A 7 -30.00 24.83 -14.22
CA CYS A 7 -28.58 24.48 -14.29
C CYS A 7 -27.95 24.20 -12.92
N LEU A 8 -28.48 24.79 -11.83
CA LEU A 8 -27.99 24.51 -10.48
C LEU A 8 -28.45 23.14 -9.95
N LEU A 9 -29.58 22.62 -10.44
CA LEU A 9 -30.09 21.30 -10.05
C LEU A 9 -29.36 20.15 -10.77
N PHE A 10 -28.86 20.37 -11.99
CA PHE A 10 -28.07 19.36 -12.70
C PHE A 10 -26.62 19.26 -12.22
N PHE A 11 -26.04 20.33 -11.65
CA PHE A 11 -24.67 20.29 -11.12
C PHE A 11 -24.56 19.59 -9.76
N VAL A 12 -25.67 19.45 -9.03
CA VAL A 12 -25.72 18.67 -7.77
C VAL A 12 -25.91 17.17 -8.05
N LEU A 13 -26.36 16.78 -9.24
CA LEU A 13 -26.65 15.39 -9.60
C LEU A 13 -25.50 14.63 -10.29
N LEU A 14 -24.33 15.26 -10.49
CA LEU A 14 -23.18 14.63 -11.18
C LEU A 14 -22.00 14.24 -10.26
N ASN A 15 -22.13 14.40 -8.94
CA ASN A 15 -21.18 13.84 -7.97
C ASN A 15 -21.62 12.50 -7.36
N THR A 16 -22.73 11.92 -7.85
CA THR A 16 -23.19 10.58 -7.46
C THR A 16 -22.54 9.51 -8.35
N ALA A 17 -21.21 9.46 -8.36
CA ALA A 17 -20.48 8.31 -8.83
C ALA A 17 -20.00 7.48 -7.63
N TYR A 18 -20.77 6.42 -7.35
CA TYR A 18 -20.38 5.23 -6.58
C TYR A 18 -20.02 5.41 -5.10
N THR A 19 -21.07 5.54 -4.27
CA THR A 19 -21.11 4.78 -3.00
C THR A 19 -22.44 4.03 -2.95
N ASP A 20 -22.37 2.71 -3.01
CA ASP A 20 -23.50 1.80 -2.90
C ASP A 20 -23.90 1.62 -1.41
N GLU A 21 -24.12 2.73 -0.71
CA GLU A 21 -24.60 2.73 0.68
C GLU A 21 -25.72 3.77 0.81
N THR A 22 -26.94 3.36 0.44
CA THR A 22 -28.21 3.94 0.91
C THR A 22 -28.42 3.67 2.41
N GLU A 23 -27.40 3.94 3.20
CA GLU A 23 -27.46 3.86 4.66
C GLU A 23 -27.52 5.28 5.23
N ASP A 24 -28.59 5.61 5.96
CA ASP A 24 -28.83 6.91 6.64
C ASP A 24 -27.80 7.21 7.75
N TRP A 25 -26.52 7.28 7.40
CA TRP A 25 -25.45 7.76 8.27
C TRP A 25 -25.41 9.28 8.20
N ARG A 26 -25.52 9.92 9.37
CA ARG A 26 -25.41 11.36 9.52
C ARG A 26 -24.06 11.73 10.12
N LEU A 27 -23.32 12.61 9.47
CA LEU A 27 -22.14 13.23 10.05
C LEU A 27 -22.58 14.06 11.27
N VAL A 28 -22.06 13.70 12.44
CA VAL A 28 -22.37 14.40 13.70
C VAL A 28 -21.28 15.39 14.03
N ASP A 29 -20.02 15.01 13.83
CA ASP A 29 -18.89 15.88 14.14
C ASP A 29 -17.62 15.44 13.41
N LYS A 30 -16.64 16.34 13.30
CA LYS A 30 -15.34 16.11 12.67
C LYS A 30 -14.21 16.80 13.42
N LYS A 31 -13.09 16.10 13.54
CA LYS A 31 -11.84 16.65 14.09
C LYS A 31 -10.78 16.69 13.01
N ILE A 32 -10.31 17.90 12.73
CA ILE A 32 -9.19 18.13 11.81
C ILE A 32 -7.92 17.71 12.53
N VAL A 33 -7.28 16.65 12.06
CA VAL A 33 -6.00 16.19 12.59
C VAL A 33 -4.85 16.93 11.93
N TYR A 34 -5.01 17.21 10.65
CA TYR A 34 -4.10 18.03 9.89
C TYR A 34 -4.88 18.72 8.77
N SER A 35 -4.60 20.00 8.57
CA SER A 35 -5.08 20.76 7.43
C SER A 35 -4.03 21.78 7.06
N SER A 36 -3.83 21.96 5.76
CA SER A 36 -2.95 22.96 5.21
C SER A 36 -3.64 23.66 4.06
N ASP A 37 -3.25 24.92 3.83
CA ASP A 37 -3.42 25.54 2.53
C ASP A 37 -2.52 24.84 1.49
N ASN A 38 -2.75 25.09 0.20
CA ASN A 38 -2.00 24.43 -0.88
C ASN A 38 -0.47 24.70 -0.85
N SER A 39 0.00 25.59 0.03
CA SER A 39 1.41 25.96 0.20
C SER A 39 2.14 25.17 1.30
N ASN A 40 1.49 24.73 2.37
CA ASN A 40 2.14 24.14 3.56
C ASN A 40 1.89 22.63 3.74
N TYR A 41 1.79 21.89 2.63
CA TYR A 41 1.53 20.45 2.63
C TYR A 41 2.68 19.62 3.23
N ILE A 42 2.35 18.46 3.81
CA ILE A 42 3.35 17.48 4.21
C ILE A 42 3.79 16.69 2.97
N ASN A 43 5.09 16.68 2.71
CA ASN A 43 5.70 15.86 1.67
C ASN A 43 5.91 14.43 2.18
N LEU A 44 5.42 13.47 1.42
CA LEU A 44 5.74 12.06 1.56
C LEU A 44 6.65 11.64 0.41
N SER A 45 7.72 10.92 0.73
CA SER A 45 8.52 10.23 -0.29
C SER A 45 7.99 8.81 -0.44
N ALA A 46 7.82 8.33 -1.68
CA ALA A 46 7.47 6.93 -1.87
C ALA A 46 8.49 6.00 -1.23
N ASN A 47 7.97 4.90 -0.69
CA ASN A 47 8.74 3.84 -0.04
C ASN A 47 9.53 4.32 1.19
N SER A 48 9.14 5.46 1.78
CA SER A 48 9.67 5.93 3.07
C SER A 48 8.96 5.28 4.26
N GLN A 49 9.55 5.45 5.44
CA GLN A 49 8.90 5.12 6.71
C GLN A 49 7.62 5.95 6.93
N TRP A 50 6.77 5.48 7.84
CA TRP A 50 5.59 6.20 8.32
C TRP A 50 5.94 7.60 8.82
N VAL A 51 5.29 8.63 8.27
CA VAL A 51 5.46 10.02 8.70
C VAL A 51 4.33 10.38 9.64
N LYS A 52 4.65 10.90 10.83
CA LYS A 52 3.64 11.39 11.78
C LYS A 52 3.01 12.66 11.23
N ILE A 53 1.69 12.66 11.06
CA ILE A 53 0.93 13.77 10.48
C ILE A 53 0.37 14.68 11.56
N GLY A 54 -0.10 14.09 12.65
CA GLY A 54 -0.67 14.83 13.76
C GLY A 54 -0.89 13.94 14.97
N SER A 55 -1.26 14.59 16.08
CA SER A 55 -1.76 13.91 17.27
C SER A 55 -3.03 14.61 17.73
N MET A 56 -3.86 13.88 18.45
CA MET A 56 -4.99 14.42 19.19
C MET A 56 -4.78 14.09 20.66
N ASN A 57 -4.81 15.11 21.51
CA ASN A 57 -4.59 15.00 22.94
C ASN A 57 -5.72 14.23 23.62
N GLU A 58 -5.40 13.57 24.72
CA GLU A 58 -6.35 12.83 25.54
C GLU A 58 -7.37 13.73 26.26
N PRO A 59 -8.64 13.29 26.32
CA PRO A 59 -9.23 12.25 25.49
C PRO A 59 -9.61 12.84 24.13
N PHE A 60 -9.09 12.27 23.04
CA PHE A 60 -9.21 12.89 21.71
C PHE A 60 -10.66 12.97 21.20
N VAL A 61 -11.57 12.28 21.90
CA VAL A 61 -12.97 12.15 21.58
C VAL A 61 -13.87 12.96 22.53
N GLU A 62 -13.36 13.59 23.60
CA GLU A 62 -14.17 14.46 24.49
C GLU A 62 -14.88 15.57 23.71
N ASP A 63 -14.25 16.05 22.65
CA ASP A 63 -14.84 17.05 21.76
C ASP A 63 -16.05 16.52 20.98
N PHE A 64 -16.23 15.20 20.85
CA PHE A 64 -17.34 14.61 20.11
C PHE A 64 -18.53 14.31 21.03
N PRO A 65 -19.74 14.84 20.75
CA PRO A 65 -20.93 14.60 21.57
C PRO A 65 -21.27 13.11 21.57
N PRO A 66 -21.69 12.47 22.68
CA PRO A 66 -22.06 11.06 22.66
C PRO A 66 -23.22 10.79 21.67
N PRO A 67 -23.37 9.55 21.15
CA PRO A 67 -24.49 9.23 20.28
C PRO A 67 -25.83 9.46 21.00
N ALA A 68 -26.82 10.00 20.29
CA ALA A 68 -28.16 10.15 20.82
C ALA A 68 -28.78 8.78 21.13
N GLU A 69 -29.77 8.75 22.02
CA GLU A 69 -30.48 7.51 22.35
C GLU A 69 -31.09 6.88 21.07
N GLY A 70 -30.89 5.57 20.89
CA GLY A 70 -31.30 4.84 19.69
C GLY A 70 -30.33 4.96 18.49
N TYR A 71 -29.22 5.69 18.61
CA TYR A 71 -28.21 5.80 17.56
C TYR A 71 -26.95 4.99 17.86
N VAL A 72 -26.37 4.42 16.80
CA VAL A 72 -25.03 3.81 16.82
C VAL A 72 -24.03 4.71 16.09
N ARG A 73 -22.81 4.81 16.60
CA ARG A 73 -21.73 5.60 16.00
C ARG A 73 -20.70 4.74 15.29
N LYS A 74 -20.32 5.17 14.09
CA LYS A 74 -19.13 4.71 13.37
C LYS A 74 -18.23 5.88 13.01
N TRP A 75 -17.01 5.52 12.65
CA TRP A 75 -15.94 6.47 12.34
C TRP A 75 -15.45 6.26 10.91
N ARG A 76 -15.02 7.36 10.28
CA ARG A 76 -14.29 7.36 9.02
C ARG A 76 -13.14 8.35 9.07
N ILE A 77 -12.07 8.04 8.35
CA ILE A 77 -11.02 9.00 8.07
C ILE A 77 -11.31 9.60 6.70
N PHE A 78 -11.43 10.93 6.65
CA PHE A 78 -11.41 11.66 5.40
C PHE A 78 -9.97 12.10 5.13
N SER A 79 -9.55 11.99 3.88
CA SER A 79 -8.24 12.48 3.44
C SER A 79 -8.35 13.27 2.15
N LYS A 80 -7.53 14.32 2.06
CA LYS A 80 -7.23 15.05 0.83
C LYS A 80 -5.73 15.00 0.57
N TYR A 81 -5.33 14.40 -0.54
CA TYR A 81 -3.93 14.20 -0.91
C TYR A 81 -3.72 14.30 -2.42
N SER A 82 -2.49 14.48 -2.87
CA SER A 82 -2.10 14.34 -4.27
C SER A 82 -0.77 13.59 -4.35
N ASP A 83 -0.38 13.19 -5.55
CA ASP A 83 0.98 12.76 -5.84
C ASP A 83 1.54 13.52 -7.05
N SER A 84 2.86 13.47 -7.22
CA SER A 84 3.57 14.24 -8.24
C SER A 84 3.45 13.68 -9.65
N ASP A 85 3.19 12.39 -9.79
CA ASP A 85 3.08 11.71 -11.09
C ASP A 85 1.82 10.82 -11.15
N PRO A 86 0.76 11.30 -11.80
CA PRO A 86 -0.53 10.61 -11.89
C PRO A 86 -0.52 9.38 -12.82
N SER A 87 0.56 9.17 -13.59
CA SER A 87 0.73 7.98 -14.42
C SER A 87 1.19 6.77 -13.60
N ILE A 88 1.73 6.99 -12.39
CA ILE A 88 2.23 5.94 -11.50
C ILE A 88 1.10 5.50 -10.56
N LYS A 89 0.81 4.19 -10.53
CA LYS A 89 -0.20 3.62 -9.63
C LYS A 89 0.27 3.62 -8.17
N THR A 90 -0.03 4.67 -7.43
CA THR A 90 0.33 4.79 -6.00
C THR A 90 -0.77 4.29 -5.07
N SER A 91 -0.37 3.94 -3.84
CA SER A 91 -1.28 3.71 -2.72
C SER A 91 -0.91 4.66 -1.58
N PHE A 92 -1.87 5.47 -1.17
CA PHE A 92 -1.73 6.33 0.00
C PHE A 92 -2.28 5.60 1.22
N GLN A 93 -1.54 5.59 2.32
CA GLN A 93 -1.95 4.90 3.53
C GLN A 93 -1.94 5.81 4.73
N ILE A 94 -2.97 5.68 5.55
CA ILE A 94 -3.09 6.34 6.84
C ILE A 94 -3.14 5.25 7.91
N LYS A 95 -2.28 5.39 8.92
CA LYS A 95 -2.28 4.54 10.11
C LYS A 95 -2.67 5.35 11.32
N PHE A 96 -3.67 4.86 12.03
CA PHE A 96 -4.08 5.41 13.31
C PHE A 96 -3.41 4.63 14.44
N MET A 97 -2.85 5.30 15.44
CA MET A 97 -2.19 4.69 16.61
C MET A 97 -2.76 5.30 17.88
N THR A 98 -3.03 4.49 18.91
CA THR A 98 -3.29 4.98 20.27
C THR A 98 -2.28 4.41 21.26
N SER A 99 -2.21 5.00 22.46
CA SER A 99 -1.36 4.53 23.56
C SER A 99 -1.64 3.08 23.97
N THR A 100 -2.87 2.61 23.78
CA THR A 100 -3.36 1.31 24.26
C THR A 100 -3.49 0.23 23.19
N PHE A 101 -3.42 0.56 21.87
CA PHE A 101 -3.67 -0.42 20.81
C PHE A 101 -3.02 -0.07 19.46
N LYS A 102 -2.57 -1.09 18.69
CA LYS A 102 -2.19 -0.94 17.27
C LYS A 102 -3.46 -1.00 16.39
N ARG A 103 -3.97 0.18 16.04
CA ARG A 103 -5.21 0.40 15.26
C ARG A 103 -5.02 0.18 13.74
N PRO A 104 -6.11 0.13 12.94
CA PRO A 104 -6.06 -0.22 11.52
C PRO A 104 -5.26 0.74 10.63
N THR A 105 -4.65 0.17 9.60
CA THR A 105 -4.11 0.91 8.44
C THR A 105 -5.19 1.01 7.38
N PHE A 106 -5.51 2.22 6.94
CA PHE A 106 -6.46 2.50 5.88
C PHE A 106 -5.69 2.81 4.59
N THR A 107 -6.09 2.19 3.49
CA THR A 107 -5.46 2.41 2.18
C THR A 107 -6.43 3.11 1.24
N PHE A 108 -5.94 4.16 0.60
CA PHE A 108 -6.62 4.94 -0.42
C PHE A 108 -5.87 4.70 -1.73
N THR A 109 -6.58 4.14 -2.72
CA THR A 109 -6.00 3.85 -4.04
C THR A 109 -6.42 4.89 -5.05
N ARG A 110 -5.48 5.37 -5.87
CA ARG A 110 -5.74 6.30 -6.96
C ARG A 110 -6.17 5.58 -8.24
N PRO A 111 -7.21 6.08 -8.95
CA PRO A 111 -7.46 5.70 -10.33
C PRO A 111 -6.36 6.24 -11.26
N LEU A 112 -5.78 5.36 -12.09
CA LEU A 112 -4.74 5.71 -13.07
C LEU A 112 -5.21 6.85 -14.00
N GLY A 113 -4.32 7.83 -14.25
CA GLY A 113 -4.57 8.93 -15.18
C GLY A 113 -5.46 10.06 -14.65
N PHE A 114 -5.97 9.96 -13.42
CA PHE A 114 -6.61 11.10 -12.77
C PHE A 114 -5.56 12.16 -12.45
N ASN A 115 -5.77 13.42 -12.84
CA ASN A 115 -4.89 14.55 -12.52
C ASN A 115 -5.60 15.50 -11.57
N GLY A 116 -5.08 15.67 -10.35
CA GLY A 116 -5.65 16.58 -9.36
C GLY A 116 -5.48 16.10 -7.93
N ASP A 117 -6.06 16.85 -7.01
CA ASP A 117 -6.20 16.44 -5.62
C ASP A 117 -7.25 15.33 -5.53
N LEU A 118 -6.94 14.30 -4.76
CA LEU A 118 -7.81 13.18 -4.44
C LEU A 118 -8.44 13.41 -3.08
N GLU A 119 -9.74 13.18 -3.03
CA GLU A 119 -10.51 13.16 -1.79
C GLU A 119 -11.10 11.76 -1.61
N GLY A 120 -11.02 11.24 -0.39
CA GLY A 120 -11.47 9.88 -0.14
C GLY A 120 -11.77 9.62 1.32
N PHE A 121 -12.69 8.69 1.54
CA PHE A 121 -13.02 8.17 2.86
C PHE A 121 -12.41 6.79 3.04
N SER A 122 -11.95 6.50 4.25
CA SER A 122 -11.64 5.14 4.65
C SER A 122 -12.92 4.31 4.72
N ASP A 123 -12.76 2.99 4.79
CA ASP A 123 -13.84 2.13 5.27
C ASP A 123 -14.36 2.58 6.64
N TRP A 124 -15.63 2.27 6.92
CA TRP A 124 -16.21 2.45 8.25
C TRP A 124 -15.40 1.67 9.29
N PHE A 125 -15.21 2.24 10.48
CA PHE A 125 -14.62 1.51 11.61
C PHE A 125 -15.25 1.91 12.95
N GLN A 126 -15.05 1.07 13.96
CA GLN A 126 -15.41 1.33 15.35
C GLN A 126 -14.19 1.10 16.24
N PHE A 127 -14.13 1.79 17.38
CA PHE A 127 -13.11 1.53 18.39
C PHE A 127 -13.57 0.38 19.28
N GLU A 128 -12.98 -0.81 19.10
CA GLU A 128 -13.23 -2.03 19.87
C GLU A 128 -14.72 -2.41 20.00
N ASP A 129 -15.23 -2.52 21.23
CA ASP A 129 -16.61 -2.83 21.58
C ASP A 129 -17.54 -1.60 21.50
N GLY A 130 -17.00 -0.44 21.09
CA GLY A 130 -17.74 0.82 21.03
C GLY A 130 -18.04 1.41 22.40
N SER A 131 -17.45 0.89 23.49
CA SER A 131 -17.64 1.44 24.83
C SER A 131 -16.97 2.80 24.94
N LYS A 132 -17.63 3.70 25.68
CA LYS A 132 -17.11 5.03 25.99
C LYS A 132 -15.68 4.94 26.52
N SER A 133 -15.43 4.13 27.54
CA SER A 133 -14.10 3.97 28.14
C SER A 133 -13.00 3.61 27.12
N ARG A 134 -13.27 2.79 26.10
CA ARG A 134 -12.26 2.41 25.09
C ARG A 134 -12.13 3.41 23.93
N ILE A 135 -13.19 4.15 23.66
CA ILE A 135 -13.16 5.28 22.72
C ILE A 135 -12.32 6.43 23.29
N TYR A 136 -12.46 6.71 24.59
CA TYR A 136 -11.89 7.89 25.26
C TYR A 136 -10.51 7.67 25.91
N ASP A 137 -10.00 6.43 25.99
CA ASP A 137 -8.72 6.13 26.67
C ASP A 137 -7.51 6.38 25.76
N GLY A 138 -6.73 7.42 26.08
CA GLY A 138 -5.41 7.70 25.52
C GLY A 138 -5.31 8.74 24.39
N ASP A 139 -4.07 9.18 24.14
CA ASP A 139 -3.69 9.98 22.99
C ASP A 139 -3.83 9.19 21.68
N ALA A 140 -4.18 9.89 20.60
CA ALA A 140 -4.20 9.35 19.25
C ALA A 140 -3.14 10.02 18.37
N ALA A 141 -2.36 9.25 17.64
CA ALA A 141 -1.44 9.73 16.63
C ALA A 141 -1.81 9.18 15.25
N ILE A 142 -1.79 10.04 14.24
CA ILE A 142 -2.00 9.65 12.86
C ILE A 142 -0.69 9.71 12.11
N TYR A 143 -0.41 8.65 11.37
CA TYR A 143 0.73 8.52 10.48
C TYR A 143 0.24 8.33 9.05
N ALA A 144 1.04 8.74 8.08
CA ALA A 144 0.77 8.46 6.69
C ALA A 144 2.03 8.08 5.93
N ARG A 145 1.84 7.39 4.81
CA ARG A 145 2.89 7.10 3.83
C ARG A 145 2.28 7.00 2.43
N ILE A 146 3.12 7.15 1.42
CA ILE A 146 2.78 6.85 0.04
C ILE A 146 3.65 5.68 -0.41
N ILE A 147 3.02 4.75 -1.11
CA ILE A 147 3.69 3.59 -1.68
C ILE A 147 3.57 3.68 -3.19
N SER A 148 4.71 3.55 -3.86
CA SER A 148 4.80 3.49 -5.32
C SER A 148 5.20 2.09 -5.74
N PRO A 149 4.90 1.68 -6.98
CA PRO A 149 5.44 0.47 -7.56
C PRO A 149 6.95 0.38 -7.32
N PRO A 150 7.50 -0.81 -7.04
CA PRO A 150 8.88 -0.99 -6.54
C PRO A 150 10.00 -0.32 -7.35
N THR A 151 9.75 -0.05 -8.62
CA THR A 151 10.71 0.51 -9.59
C THR A 151 10.60 2.00 -9.79
N THR A 152 9.56 2.61 -9.25
CA THR A 152 9.22 4.00 -9.45
C THR A 152 9.23 4.74 -8.12
N ILE A 153 9.54 6.03 -8.18
CA ILE A 153 9.51 6.90 -7.00
C ILE A 153 8.51 8.00 -7.32
N ASN A 154 7.38 8.01 -6.61
CA ASN A 154 6.45 9.13 -6.61
C ASN A 154 6.59 9.91 -5.29
N LYS A 155 6.11 11.15 -5.27
CA LYS A 155 6.02 11.96 -4.06
C LYS A 155 4.57 12.26 -3.77
N GLY A 156 4.16 12.08 -2.52
CA GLY A 156 2.83 12.41 -2.06
C GLY A 156 2.81 13.79 -1.40
N LYS A 157 1.69 14.49 -1.51
CA LYS A 157 1.39 15.70 -0.76
C LYS A 157 0.11 15.46 0.02
N ILE A 158 0.15 15.70 1.32
CA ILE A 158 -1.05 15.65 2.16
C ILE A 158 -1.52 17.07 2.40
N TYR A 159 -2.80 17.32 2.16
CA TYR A 159 -3.44 18.62 2.42
C TYR A 159 -4.38 18.57 3.61
N ARG A 160 -5.06 17.44 3.82
CA ARG A 160 -6.05 17.32 4.89
C ARG A 160 -6.20 15.88 5.36
N ILE A 161 -6.28 15.70 6.68
CA ILE A 161 -6.73 14.47 7.32
C ILE A 161 -7.72 14.84 8.41
N GLU A 162 -8.89 14.20 8.39
CA GLU A 162 -9.93 14.39 9.38
C GLU A 162 -10.40 13.05 9.93
N LEU A 163 -10.69 13.03 11.22
CA LEU A 163 -11.50 11.99 11.84
C LEU A 163 -12.95 12.46 11.88
N GLN A 164 -13.87 11.64 11.37
CA GLN A 164 -15.29 11.98 11.30
C GLN A 164 -16.13 10.96 12.07
N ALA A 165 -17.07 11.46 12.87
CA ALA A 165 -18.06 10.68 13.61
C ALA A 165 -19.41 10.70 12.89
N TRP A 166 -19.96 9.52 12.64
CA TRP A 166 -21.22 9.35 11.94
C TRP A 166 -22.18 8.50 12.75
N ASP A 167 -23.42 8.96 12.88
CA ASP A 167 -24.46 8.28 13.65
C ASP A 167 -25.56 7.77 12.72
N LYS A 168 -26.11 6.60 13.04
CA LYS A 168 -27.25 5.99 12.35
C LYS A 168 -28.25 5.49 13.36
N LEU A 169 -29.55 5.70 13.08
CA LEU A 169 -30.63 5.18 13.90
C LEU A 169 -30.62 3.64 13.84
N SER A 170 -30.73 2.98 14.99
CA SER A 170 -30.61 1.54 15.12
C SER A 170 -31.68 0.98 16.04
N GLU A 171 -32.64 0.24 15.49
CA GLU A 171 -33.53 -0.63 16.27
C GLU A 171 -32.85 -1.99 16.58
N GLU A 172 -32.04 -2.51 15.66
CA GLU A 172 -31.23 -3.74 15.82
C GLU A 172 -30.01 -3.69 14.88
N ALA A 173 -29.09 -2.74 15.04
CA ALA A 173 -27.90 -2.69 14.17
C ALA A 173 -27.10 -3.99 14.32
N LYS A 174 -27.16 -4.85 13.30
CA LYS A 174 -26.18 -5.92 13.12
C LYS A 174 -24.84 -5.24 12.88
N ILE A 175 -24.06 -5.17 13.96
CA ILE A 175 -22.71 -4.63 13.99
C ILE A 175 -21.85 -5.53 13.11
N LYS A 176 -21.63 -5.15 11.85
CA LYS A 176 -20.38 -5.51 11.21
C LYS A 176 -19.32 -4.66 11.87
N SER A 177 -18.68 -5.22 12.90
CA SER A 177 -17.40 -4.73 13.37
C SER A 177 -16.51 -4.77 12.15
N ALA A 178 -16.22 -3.62 11.57
CA ALA A 178 -15.08 -3.55 10.70
C ALA A 178 -13.88 -3.76 11.62
N SER A 179 -13.41 -5.00 11.68
CA SER A 179 -11.98 -5.20 11.74
C SER A 179 -11.47 -4.48 10.48
N GLY A 180 -11.15 -3.19 10.58
CA GLY A 180 -10.05 -2.70 9.76
C GLY A 180 -8.96 -3.69 10.09
N ARG A 181 -8.62 -4.58 9.13
CA ARG A 181 -7.85 -5.79 9.42
C ARG A 181 -6.76 -5.37 10.37
N ALA A 182 -6.80 -5.87 11.61
CA ALA A 182 -5.62 -5.84 12.43
C ALA A 182 -4.64 -6.65 11.58
N LEU A 183 -3.78 -5.94 10.84
CA LEU A 183 -2.63 -6.57 10.27
C LEU A 183 -1.96 -7.23 11.47
N PRO A 184 -1.70 -8.54 11.43
CA PRO A 184 -1.00 -9.18 12.51
C PRO A 184 0.21 -8.31 12.82
N SER A 185 0.23 -7.73 14.03
CA SER A 185 1.43 -7.11 14.54
C SER A 185 2.45 -8.22 14.51
N VAL A 186 3.39 -8.16 13.57
CA VAL A 186 4.43 -9.16 13.48
C VAL A 186 5.32 -8.97 14.69
N ASP A 187 4.94 -9.64 15.77
CA ASP A 187 5.88 -10.22 16.70
C ASP A 187 6.51 -11.37 15.92
N ILE A 188 7.73 -11.15 15.42
CA ILE A 188 8.48 -12.07 14.53
C ILE A 188 8.79 -13.41 15.23
N SER A 189 8.32 -13.60 16.47
CA SER A 189 8.76 -14.66 17.36
C SER A 189 7.90 -15.92 17.38
N ASN A 190 6.69 -15.99 16.79
CA ASN A 190 5.87 -17.20 16.97
C ASN A 190 4.99 -17.65 15.78
N LYS A 191 5.28 -18.89 15.37
CA LYS A 191 4.44 -19.88 14.66
C LYS A 191 4.31 -19.79 13.14
N LEU A 192 5.35 -20.28 12.46
CA LEU A 192 5.20 -21.14 11.28
C LEU A 192 5.19 -22.61 11.75
N LYS A 193 4.00 -23.17 11.98
CA LYS A 193 3.78 -24.62 12.04
C LYS A 193 2.48 -24.96 11.32
N SER A 194 2.60 -25.36 10.07
CA SER A 194 1.72 -26.34 9.44
C SER A 194 2.43 -26.96 8.25
N ASP A 195 2.41 -28.28 8.20
CA ASP A 195 3.19 -29.14 7.34
C ASP A 195 2.97 -28.91 5.84
N ASN A 196 4.05 -28.50 5.16
CA ASN A 196 4.43 -28.97 3.83
C ASN A 196 5.84 -28.42 3.56
N ALA A 197 6.84 -29.32 3.63
CA ALA A 197 8.24 -29.16 3.26
C ALA A 197 8.82 -27.73 3.40
N ILE A 198 9.57 -27.52 4.47
CA ILE A 198 10.39 -26.32 4.76
C ILE A 198 10.91 -25.67 3.46
N LYS A 199 10.27 -24.57 3.05
CA LYS A 199 10.76 -23.59 2.06
C LYS A 199 11.06 -22.34 2.85
N THR A 200 12.31 -22.19 3.28
CA THR A 200 12.69 -21.09 4.17
C THR A 200 12.82 -19.78 3.40
N VAL A 201 12.63 -18.67 4.11
CA VAL A 201 13.04 -17.33 3.68
C VAL A 201 14.50 -17.31 3.21
N GLU A 202 15.36 -18.13 3.83
CA GLU A 202 16.76 -18.31 3.47
C GLU A 202 16.92 -18.88 2.05
N GLN A 203 16.22 -19.96 1.69
CA GLN A 203 16.25 -20.51 0.33
C GLN A 203 15.74 -19.53 -0.72
N ALA A 204 14.69 -18.78 -0.39
CA ALA A 204 14.16 -17.74 -1.27
C ALA A 204 15.20 -16.61 -1.47
N ASN A 205 15.90 -16.21 -0.40
CA ASN A 205 16.97 -15.23 -0.46
C ASN A 205 18.18 -15.71 -1.28
N ASP A 206 18.60 -16.97 -1.09
CA ASP A 206 19.70 -17.57 -1.87
C ASP A 206 19.35 -17.61 -3.36
N PHE A 207 18.13 -18.01 -3.70
CA PHE A 207 17.64 -17.97 -5.08
C PHE A 207 17.63 -16.55 -5.65
N ALA A 208 17.15 -15.56 -4.89
CA ALA A 208 17.15 -14.17 -5.34
C ALA A 208 18.58 -13.65 -5.59
N LEU A 209 19.53 -14.02 -4.74
CA LEU A 209 20.94 -13.67 -4.94
C LEU A 209 21.57 -14.43 -6.11
N GLN A 210 21.15 -15.67 -6.41
CA GLN A 210 21.53 -16.39 -7.62
C GLN A 210 21.04 -15.63 -8.86
N VAL A 211 19.77 -15.22 -8.89
CA VAL A 211 19.22 -14.39 -9.98
C VAL A 211 20.08 -13.15 -10.20
N MET A 212 20.41 -12.41 -9.13
CA MET A 212 21.29 -11.24 -9.26
C MET A 212 22.68 -11.61 -9.80
N ALA A 213 23.26 -12.73 -9.37
CA ALA A 213 24.54 -13.19 -9.88
C ALA A 213 24.49 -13.50 -11.38
N THR A 214 23.43 -14.14 -11.90
CA THR A 214 23.27 -14.40 -13.33
C THR A 214 23.19 -13.11 -14.15
N ILE A 215 22.51 -12.08 -13.63
CA ILE A 215 22.44 -10.75 -14.24
C ILE A 215 23.84 -10.12 -14.33
N PHE A 216 24.61 -10.13 -13.23
CA PHE A 216 25.97 -9.57 -13.22
C PHE A 216 26.96 -10.37 -14.08
N ASN A 217 26.79 -11.69 -14.16
CA ASN A 217 27.60 -12.57 -15.00
C ASN A 217 27.21 -12.50 -16.49
N LYS A 218 26.11 -11.82 -16.82
CA LYS A 218 25.56 -11.72 -18.18
C LYS A 218 25.22 -13.10 -18.78
N ASP A 219 24.81 -14.05 -17.92
CA ASP A 219 24.42 -15.40 -18.34
C ASP A 219 22.94 -15.39 -18.73
N GLU A 220 22.67 -15.03 -19.99
CA GLU A 220 21.33 -15.00 -20.57
C GLU A 220 20.64 -16.38 -20.48
N LYS A 221 21.40 -17.46 -20.68
CA LYS A 221 20.85 -18.82 -20.67
C LYS A 221 20.39 -19.22 -19.27
N GLU A 222 21.26 -19.08 -18.28
CA GLU A 222 20.91 -19.38 -16.89
C GLU A 222 19.77 -18.48 -16.42
N PHE A 223 19.81 -17.17 -16.72
CA PHE A 223 18.74 -16.26 -16.37
C PHE A 223 17.38 -16.69 -16.94
N THR A 224 17.32 -17.05 -18.22
CA THR A 224 16.10 -17.57 -18.85
C THR A 224 15.60 -18.85 -18.15
N GLU A 225 16.48 -19.76 -17.73
CA GLU A 225 16.10 -20.97 -16.98
C GLU A 225 15.46 -20.66 -15.62
N LEU A 226 15.85 -19.56 -14.97
CA LEU A 226 15.28 -19.09 -13.69
C LEU A 226 13.88 -18.47 -13.86
N ILE A 227 13.46 -18.08 -15.06
CA ILE A 227 12.13 -17.52 -15.33
C ILE A 227 11.08 -18.63 -15.46
N SER A 228 9.89 -18.42 -14.91
CA SER A 228 8.75 -19.31 -15.12
C SER A 228 8.15 -19.18 -16.52
N ASP A 229 7.61 -20.27 -17.06
CA ASP A 229 7.06 -20.33 -18.42
C ASP A 229 6.01 -19.24 -18.70
N LYS A 230 5.21 -18.92 -17.68
CA LYS A 230 4.39 -17.72 -17.59
C LYS A 230 4.98 -16.80 -16.54
N CYS A 231 5.44 -15.64 -16.95
CA CYS A 231 5.91 -14.58 -16.06
C CYS A 231 4.93 -13.40 -16.14
N TYR A 232 4.81 -12.58 -15.11
CA TYR A 232 3.79 -11.53 -15.05
C TYR A 232 4.37 -10.15 -14.74
N SER A 233 3.65 -9.10 -15.12
CA SER A 233 3.91 -7.72 -14.69
C SER A 233 3.57 -7.56 -13.20
N LEU A 234 4.48 -6.98 -12.42
CA LEU A 234 4.24 -6.59 -11.03
C LEU A 234 3.24 -5.44 -10.95
N GLU A 235 3.22 -4.54 -11.92
CA GLU A 235 2.34 -3.37 -11.92
C GLU A 235 0.91 -3.77 -12.28
N TYR A 236 0.73 -4.47 -13.40
CA TYR A 236 -0.58 -4.70 -14.01
C TYR A 236 -1.05 -6.16 -13.97
N GLY A 237 -0.14 -7.11 -13.77
CA GLY A 237 -0.47 -8.54 -13.76
C GLY A 237 -0.64 -9.15 -15.15
N THR A 238 -0.30 -8.40 -16.20
CA THR A 238 -0.23 -8.85 -17.59
C THR A 238 0.76 -9.99 -17.74
N VAL A 239 0.40 -11.00 -18.53
CA VAL A 239 1.25 -12.16 -18.78
C VAL A 239 2.27 -11.90 -19.88
N TYR A 240 3.51 -12.32 -19.62
CA TYR A 240 4.58 -12.46 -20.59
C TYR A 240 4.98 -13.94 -20.69
N TYR A 241 5.07 -14.44 -21.91
CA TYR A 241 5.62 -15.76 -22.16
C TYR A 241 7.13 -15.67 -22.18
N LYS A 242 7.79 -16.67 -21.59
CA LYS A 242 9.26 -16.77 -21.49
C LYS A 242 9.99 -16.54 -22.82
N ASP A 243 9.41 -16.99 -23.93
CA ASP A 243 10.02 -16.88 -25.27
C ASP A 243 9.82 -15.50 -25.94
N ASN A 244 8.86 -14.71 -25.45
CA ASN A 244 8.53 -13.37 -25.96
C ASN A 244 8.72 -12.31 -24.87
N PHE A 245 9.57 -12.61 -23.89
CA PHE A 245 9.75 -11.81 -22.70
C PHE A 245 10.48 -10.51 -23.08
N PRO A 246 9.86 -9.32 -22.90
CA PRO A 246 10.50 -8.05 -23.27
C PRO A 246 11.65 -7.67 -22.32
N LEU A 247 11.89 -8.45 -21.26
CA LEU A 247 13.02 -8.21 -20.38
C LEU A 247 14.30 -8.75 -21.01
N TYR A 248 15.10 -7.78 -21.45
CA TYR A 248 16.52 -7.90 -21.76
C TYR A 248 16.89 -8.39 -23.15
N GLU A 249 16.35 -7.77 -24.20
CA GLU A 249 17.04 -7.76 -25.50
C GLU A 249 18.51 -7.32 -25.37
N ASN A 250 18.92 -6.71 -24.25
CA ASN A 250 20.32 -6.45 -23.94
C ASN A 250 20.69 -6.51 -22.44
N LEU A 251 20.74 -7.71 -21.83
CA LEU A 251 21.53 -7.93 -20.59
C LEU A 251 22.97 -7.36 -20.75
N LYS A 252 23.47 -7.38 -21.99
CA LYS A 252 24.74 -6.78 -22.43
C LYS A 252 24.77 -5.25 -22.45
N GLU A 253 23.67 -4.55 -22.74
CA GLU A 253 23.62 -3.06 -22.73
C GLU A 253 23.46 -2.50 -21.32
N ILE A 254 22.81 -3.27 -20.45
CA ILE A 254 22.67 -2.94 -19.02
C ILE A 254 24.02 -2.86 -18.33
N THR A 255 24.94 -3.71 -18.78
CA THR A 255 26.29 -3.86 -18.22
C THR A 255 27.38 -3.28 -19.12
N LYS A 256 26.99 -2.55 -20.18
CA LYS A 256 27.92 -1.99 -21.19
C LYS A 256 28.85 -0.95 -20.59
N ASP A 257 28.37 -0.22 -19.59
CA ASP A 257 29.07 0.90 -18.96
C ASP A 257 29.48 0.64 -17.51
N THR A 258 29.33 -0.59 -17.00
CA THR A 258 29.40 -0.84 -15.57
C THR A 258 30.35 -1.98 -15.23
N TYR A 259 31.52 -1.63 -14.68
CA TYR A 259 32.42 -2.50 -13.91
C TYR A 259 31.78 -3.00 -12.59
N ILE A 260 30.45 -3.09 -12.52
CA ILE A 260 29.73 -3.42 -11.31
C ILE A 260 29.75 -4.92 -11.14
N THR A 261 30.44 -5.37 -10.11
CA THR A 261 30.48 -6.76 -9.69
C THR A 261 29.40 -7.03 -8.64
N MET A 262 29.10 -8.31 -8.41
CA MET A 262 28.27 -8.73 -7.28
C MET A 262 28.82 -8.23 -5.93
N ALA A 263 30.15 -8.07 -5.82
CA ALA A 263 30.78 -7.47 -4.65
C ALA A 263 30.41 -5.98 -4.50
N SER A 264 30.60 -5.19 -5.57
CA SER A 264 30.18 -3.78 -5.60
C SER A 264 28.69 -3.62 -5.28
N TYR A 265 27.84 -4.52 -5.79
CA TYR A 265 26.42 -4.55 -5.45
C TYR A 265 26.17 -4.78 -3.96
N LYS A 266 26.78 -5.82 -3.37
CA LYS A 266 26.65 -6.10 -1.93
C LYS A 266 27.18 -4.98 -1.05
N ASP A 267 28.17 -4.22 -1.52
CA ASP A 267 28.75 -3.09 -0.79
C ASP A 267 27.82 -1.87 -0.80
N ASN A 268 27.13 -1.61 -1.92
CA ASN A 268 26.30 -0.42 -2.10
C ASN A 268 24.81 -0.61 -1.74
N TYR A 269 24.30 -1.84 -1.82
CA TYR A 269 22.86 -2.12 -1.64
C TYR A 269 22.58 -3.00 -0.43
N LYS A 270 21.37 -2.84 0.12
CA LYS A 270 20.80 -3.68 1.17
C LYS A 270 19.54 -4.33 0.61
N PRO A 271 19.66 -5.45 -0.14
CA PRO A 271 18.50 -6.13 -0.69
C PRO A 271 17.54 -6.55 0.43
N GLN A 272 16.25 -6.50 0.12
CA GLN A 272 15.20 -6.97 1.01
C GLN A 272 14.36 -8.03 0.31
N LEU A 273 13.96 -9.03 1.07
CA LEU A 273 12.96 -9.99 0.66
C LEU A 273 11.69 -9.72 1.47
N ILE A 274 10.61 -9.39 0.77
CA ILE A 274 9.33 -9.00 1.35
C ILE A 274 8.37 -10.18 1.25
N SER A 275 7.81 -10.58 2.39
CA SER A 275 6.87 -11.70 2.51
C SER A 275 5.46 -11.33 2.01
N TYR A 276 4.60 -12.34 1.81
CA TYR A 276 3.19 -12.13 1.40
C TYR A 276 2.47 -11.13 2.28
N ASP A 277 2.53 -11.30 3.60
CA ASP A 277 1.80 -10.44 4.53
C ASP A 277 2.28 -8.97 4.45
N GLU A 278 3.56 -8.74 4.14
CA GLU A 278 4.12 -7.40 3.98
C GLU A 278 3.78 -6.79 2.62
N TYR A 279 3.94 -7.50 1.51
CA TYR A 279 3.67 -6.88 0.21
C TYR A 279 2.18 -6.73 -0.09
N ILE A 280 1.27 -7.51 0.50
CA ILE A 280 -0.17 -7.23 0.38
C ILE A 280 -0.56 -5.97 1.17
N GLU A 281 0.20 -5.63 2.22
CA GLU A 281 0.06 -4.36 2.91
C GLU A 281 0.58 -3.23 2.03
N LEU A 282 1.74 -3.41 1.38
CA LEU A 282 2.33 -2.38 0.52
C LEU A 282 1.55 -2.19 -0.79
N PHE A 283 1.08 -3.27 -1.39
CA PHE A 283 0.47 -3.31 -2.72
C PHE A 283 -0.89 -4.02 -2.70
N PRO A 284 -1.91 -3.50 -2.01
CA PRO A 284 -3.20 -4.18 -1.86
C PRO A 284 -3.93 -4.38 -3.19
N HIS A 285 -3.62 -3.58 -4.22
CA HIS A 285 -4.17 -3.76 -5.56
C HIS A 285 -3.63 -5.02 -6.29
N TRP A 286 -2.58 -5.67 -5.78
CA TRP A 286 -2.05 -6.93 -6.34
C TRP A 286 -2.94 -8.14 -6.04
N ILE A 287 -3.81 -8.04 -5.02
CA ILE A 287 -4.73 -9.12 -4.62
C ILE A 287 -6.17 -8.90 -5.13
N ASP A 288 -6.39 -7.89 -5.97
CA ASP A 288 -7.69 -7.63 -6.60
C ASP A 288 -8.14 -8.86 -7.41
N LYS A 289 -9.40 -9.29 -7.20
CA LYS A 289 -9.98 -10.45 -7.87
C LYS A 289 -10.06 -10.27 -9.38
N ASN A 290 -10.11 -9.04 -9.86
CA ASN A 290 -10.19 -8.69 -11.28
C ASN A 290 -8.82 -8.67 -11.97
N ARG A 291 -7.72 -8.85 -11.22
CA ARG A 291 -6.37 -8.91 -11.77
C ARG A 291 -6.11 -10.28 -12.38
N GLU A 292 -5.55 -10.30 -13.59
CA GLU A 292 -5.24 -11.51 -14.36
C GLU A 292 -4.34 -12.47 -13.59
N TRP A 293 -3.28 -11.94 -12.96
CA TRP A 293 -2.41 -12.68 -12.06
C TRP A 293 -2.32 -12.04 -10.68
N ARG A 294 -2.30 -12.90 -9.66
CA ARG A 294 -2.21 -12.51 -8.25
C ARG A 294 -1.05 -13.26 -7.57
N PRO A 295 -0.19 -12.57 -6.82
CA PRO A 295 0.79 -13.19 -5.94
C PRO A 295 0.16 -14.19 -4.96
N SER A 296 0.82 -15.31 -4.76
CA SER A 296 0.45 -16.36 -3.82
C SER A 296 1.15 -16.18 -2.46
N LYS A 297 0.62 -16.81 -1.41
CA LYS A 297 1.21 -16.78 -0.06
C LYS A 297 2.64 -17.32 0.03
N ASN A 298 3.08 -18.07 -0.98
CA ASN A 298 4.40 -18.68 -1.04
C ASN A 298 5.37 -17.87 -1.90
N ASP A 299 4.93 -16.75 -2.45
CA ASP A 299 5.76 -15.87 -3.27
C ASP A 299 6.40 -14.79 -2.40
N PHE A 300 7.60 -14.36 -2.79
CA PHE A 300 8.36 -13.32 -2.13
C PHE A 300 8.72 -12.22 -3.13
N LEU A 301 8.56 -10.97 -2.72
CA LEU A 301 9.00 -9.82 -3.51
C LEU A 301 10.44 -9.48 -3.13
N PHE A 302 11.35 -9.58 -4.09
CA PHE A 302 12.73 -9.14 -3.93
C PHE A 302 12.86 -7.66 -4.30
N LEU A 303 13.41 -6.88 -3.38
CA LEU A 303 13.72 -5.45 -3.52
C LEU A 303 15.23 -5.25 -3.37
N GLY A 304 15.95 -5.50 -4.46
CA GLY A 304 17.40 -5.39 -4.55
C GLY A 304 17.92 -4.02 -4.93
N ASN A 305 17.06 -3.02 -5.18
CA ASN A 305 17.46 -1.67 -5.56
C ASN A 305 17.60 -0.70 -4.37
N MET A 306 17.45 -1.19 -3.13
CA MET A 306 17.58 -0.37 -1.92
C MET A 306 19.03 -0.05 -1.58
N MET A 307 19.42 1.22 -1.70
CA MET A 307 20.79 1.66 -1.40
C MET A 307 21.06 1.73 0.12
N LYS A 308 22.29 1.44 0.52
CA LYS A 308 22.79 1.80 1.85
C LYS A 308 22.96 3.32 1.96
N LYS A 309 22.94 3.86 3.19
CA LYS A 309 23.09 5.31 3.43
C LYS A 309 24.35 5.92 2.82
N SER A 310 25.43 5.14 2.71
CA SER A 310 26.72 5.54 2.14
C SER A 310 26.97 4.99 0.74
N GLY A 311 26.00 4.30 0.15
CA GLY A 311 26.16 3.62 -1.14
C GLY A 311 25.97 4.58 -2.31
N GLU A 312 26.67 4.31 -3.40
CA GLU A 312 26.51 5.02 -4.67
C GLU A 312 25.52 4.29 -5.57
N ARG A 313 24.72 5.06 -6.33
CA ARG A 313 23.74 4.48 -7.27
C ARG A 313 24.46 3.94 -8.50
N VAL A 314 24.79 2.66 -8.45
CA VAL A 314 25.44 1.96 -9.57
C VAL A 314 24.47 1.18 -10.48
N LEU A 315 23.27 0.78 -10.02
CA LEU A 315 22.31 -0.01 -10.81
C LEU A 315 21.26 0.85 -11.52
N LYS A 316 20.88 0.46 -12.75
CA LYS A 316 19.60 0.85 -13.35
C LYS A 316 18.47 0.13 -12.60
N THR A 317 17.47 0.89 -12.14
CA THR A 317 16.70 0.60 -10.92
C THR A 317 15.65 -0.51 -10.98
N GLN A 318 15.35 -1.05 -12.16
CA GLN A 318 14.22 -1.98 -12.35
C GLN A 318 14.62 -3.45 -12.24
N MET A 319 15.90 -3.78 -12.45
CA MET A 319 16.35 -5.17 -12.65
C MET A 319 16.53 -5.96 -11.37
N ALA A 320 16.78 -5.26 -10.27
CA ALA A 320 16.92 -5.87 -8.96
C ALA A 320 15.57 -5.98 -8.25
N VAL A 321 14.45 -5.84 -8.97
CA VAL A 321 13.11 -6.03 -8.44
C VAL A 321 12.47 -7.16 -9.22
N PHE A 322 11.98 -8.16 -8.51
CA PHE A 322 11.21 -9.26 -9.10
C PHE A 322 10.50 -10.05 -8.00
N MET A 323 9.46 -10.79 -8.36
CA MET A 323 8.80 -11.74 -7.48
C MET A 323 9.27 -13.15 -7.79
N ILE A 324 9.62 -13.88 -6.74
CA ILE A 324 10.02 -15.28 -6.82
C ILE A 324 8.96 -16.15 -6.17
N GLY A 325 8.76 -17.34 -6.72
CA GLY A 325 7.85 -18.34 -6.17
C GLY A 325 8.42 -19.73 -6.37
N PHE A 326 8.03 -20.65 -5.50
CA PHE A 326 8.39 -22.05 -5.65
C PHE A 326 7.23 -22.83 -6.26
N ASP A 327 7.42 -23.30 -7.48
CA ASP A 327 6.42 -24.01 -8.26
C ASP A 327 7.04 -25.23 -8.95
N ASN A 328 6.29 -26.32 -9.07
CA ASN A 328 6.74 -27.56 -9.71
C ASN A 328 8.12 -28.07 -9.22
N GLY A 329 8.43 -27.91 -7.93
CA GLY A 329 9.68 -28.41 -7.35
C GLY A 329 10.90 -27.49 -7.52
N LYS A 330 10.75 -26.29 -8.11
CA LYS A 330 11.84 -25.34 -8.33
C LYS A 330 11.46 -23.90 -7.96
N TRP A 331 12.45 -23.14 -7.50
CA TRP A 331 12.32 -21.68 -7.40
C TRP A 331 12.38 -21.06 -8.80
N GLN A 332 11.50 -20.10 -9.05
CA GLN A 332 11.45 -19.37 -10.32
C GLN A 332 11.07 -17.90 -10.11
N ILE A 333 11.50 -17.04 -11.03
CA ILE A 333 10.99 -15.69 -11.18
C ILE A 333 9.58 -15.79 -11.76
N LYS A 334 8.58 -15.33 -11.01
CA LYS A 334 7.16 -15.36 -11.35
C LYS A 334 6.66 -14.04 -11.91
N ALA A 335 7.24 -12.93 -11.46
CA ALA A 335 6.88 -11.62 -11.96
C ALA A 335 8.05 -10.64 -11.89
N ILE A 336 7.96 -9.63 -12.73
CA ILE A 336 8.96 -8.59 -12.94
C ILE A 336 8.26 -7.24 -13.11
N PRO A 337 8.97 -6.13 -12.92
CA PRO A 337 8.47 -4.82 -13.31
C PRO A 337 8.30 -4.72 -14.82
N GLU A 338 7.25 -4.03 -15.25
CA GLU A 338 7.05 -3.62 -16.64
C GLU A 338 7.91 -2.41 -17.06
#